data_AF-I8QQC2-F1
#
_entry.id   AF-I8QQC2-F1
#
_cell.length_a   1.000
_cell.length_b   1.000
_cell.length_c   1.000
_cell.angle_alpha   90.00
_cell.angle_beta   90.00
_cell.angle_gamma   90.00
#
_symmetry.space_group_name_H-M   'P 1'
#
loop_
_entity.id
_entity.type
_entity.pdbx_description
1 polymer ?
#
loop_
_entity_poly.entity_id
_entity_poly.type
_entity_poly.pdbx_seq_one_letter_code
_entity_poly.pdbx_strand_id
1 'polypeptide(L)'
;MWSTVLSVSMAGPVDLETLSGLRRSLDLRPHGRLDDDDDGDFGYRYLVDDGVERRVLLTLWRNRPDEWMVTLLATPADVPDETGLTQLLAEIRAAAQSAGLTVTREGVWPA
;
A
#
# COMPACT_ATOMS: atom_id res chain seq x y z
N MET A 1 11.92 -14.22 -5.39
CA MET A 1 12.05 -12.77 -5.66
C MET A 1 10.68 -12.16 -5.52
N TRP A 2 10.56 -10.97 -4.92
CA TRP A 2 9.28 -10.27 -4.82
C TRP A 2 8.95 -9.58 -6.13
N SER A 3 7.68 -9.57 -6.50
CA SER A 3 7.15 -8.81 -7.64
C SER A 3 6.04 -7.89 -7.16
N THR A 4 5.94 -6.69 -7.75
CA THR A 4 4.77 -5.82 -7.56
C THR A 4 3.60 -6.38 -8.34
N VAL A 5 2.54 -6.74 -7.63
CA VAL A 5 1.30 -7.30 -8.21
C VAL A 5 0.24 -6.23 -8.35
N LEU A 6 0.21 -5.27 -7.43
CA LEU A 6 -0.75 -4.17 -7.42
C LEU A 6 -0.05 -2.90 -6.97
N SER A 7 -0.39 -1.77 -7.59
CA SER A 7 0.01 -0.44 -7.12
C SER A 7 -1.13 0.56 -7.27
N VAL A 8 -1.27 1.44 -6.30
CA VAL A 8 -2.22 2.56 -6.34
C VAL A 8 -1.46 3.82 -5.94
N SER A 9 -1.30 4.76 -6.86
CA SER A 9 -0.81 6.10 -6.57
C SER A 9 -1.98 7.01 -6.17
N MET A 10 -1.73 7.85 -5.18
CA MET A 10 -2.68 8.79 -4.60
C MET A 10 -2.01 10.15 -4.43
N ALA A 11 -2.77 11.21 -4.64
CA ALA A 11 -2.32 12.59 -4.45
C ALA A 11 -3.24 13.34 -3.49
N GLY A 12 -2.65 14.29 -2.77
CA GLY A 12 -3.32 15.12 -1.79
C GLY A 12 -2.42 15.39 -0.59
N PRO A 13 -2.77 16.38 0.25
CA PRO A 13 -2.02 16.67 1.46
C PRO A 13 -2.11 15.48 2.43
N VAL A 14 -0.96 15.10 2.99
CA VAL A 14 -0.88 14.07 4.02
C VAL A 14 -0.16 14.65 5.23
N ASP A 15 -0.94 14.90 6.28
CA ASP A 15 -0.40 15.18 7.61
C ASP A 15 -0.40 13.90 8.47
N LEU A 16 -0.06 14.04 9.75
CA LEU A 16 0.00 12.91 10.67
C LEU A 16 -1.38 12.26 10.90
N GLU A 17 -2.46 13.03 10.88
CA GLU A 17 -3.82 12.52 11.07
C GLU A 17 -4.26 11.72 9.85
N THR A 18 -4.08 12.27 8.64
CA THR A 18 -4.33 11.59 7.37
C THR A 18 -3.54 10.29 7.27
N LEU A 19 -2.24 10.34 7.57
CA LEU A 19 -1.37 9.17 7.55
C LEU A 19 -1.81 8.09 8.55
N SER A 20 -2.16 8.50 9.77
CA SER A 20 -2.68 7.58 10.79
C SER A 20 -4.02 6.96 10.40
N GLY A 21 -4.88 7.74 9.73
CA GLY A 21 -6.15 7.28 9.17
C GLY A 21 -5.94 6.23 8.09
N LEU A 22 -5.06 6.48 7.12
CA LEU A 22 -4.70 5.53 6.07
C LEU A 22 -4.18 4.21 6.64
N ARG A 23 -3.21 4.30 7.56
CA ARG A 23 -2.64 3.11 8.23
C ARG A 23 -3.72 2.30 8.92
N ARG A 24 -4.60 2.95 9.67
CA ARG A 24 -5.69 2.27 10.38
C ARG A 24 -6.67 1.61 9.41
N SER A 25 -7.09 2.32 8.36
CA SER A 25 -8.05 1.82 7.37
C SER A 25 -7.51 0.60 6.61
N LEU A 26 -6.19 0.53 6.38
CA LEU A 26 -5.53 -0.57 5.69
C LEU A 26 -4.91 -1.62 6.63
N ASP A 27 -5.09 -1.45 7.94
CA ASP A 27 -4.49 -2.28 9.00
C ASP A 27 -2.95 -2.39 8.87
N LEU A 28 -2.30 -1.29 8.51
CA LEU A 28 -0.84 -1.18 8.40
C LEU A 28 -0.21 -0.96 9.77
N ARG A 29 0.87 -1.68 10.03
CA ARG A 29 1.81 -1.34 11.09
C ARG A 29 2.50 -0.02 10.75
N PRO A 30 2.56 0.96 11.68
CA PRO A 30 3.27 2.21 11.43
C PRO A 30 4.76 1.97 11.16
N HIS A 31 5.29 2.69 10.19
CA HIS A 31 6.72 2.76 9.88
C HIS A 31 7.08 4.17 9.38
N GLY A 32 8.34 4.57 9.41
CA GLY A 32 8.79 5.89 8.93
C GLY A 32 8.32 7.10 9.78
N ARG A 33 9.00 8.23 9.56
CA ARG A 33 8.77 9.52 10.21
C ARG A 33 8.42 10.56 9.15
N LEU A 34 7.29 11.23 9.31
CA LEU A 34 6.73 12.12 8.27
C LEU A 34 7.59 13.37 8.04
N ASP A 35 8.31 13.81 9.07
CA ASP A 35 9.23 14.95 9.07
C ASP A 35 10.64 14.61 8.59
N ASP A 36 10.91 13.33 8.29
CA ASP A 36 12.17 12.90 7.70
C ASP A 36 11.99 12.72 6.19
N ASP A 37 12.58 13.62 5.40
CA ASP A 37 12.48 13.59 3.94
C ASP A 37 13.16 12.38 3.29
N ASP A 38 14.05 11.68 4.02
CA ASP A 38 14.71 10.46 3.54
C ASP A 38 13.86 9.19 3.79
N ASP A 39 12.84 9.25 4.64
CA ASP A 39 11.94 8.13 4.87
C ASP A 39 10.98 7.95 3.67
N GLY A 40 11.00 6.75 3.08
CA GLY A 40 10.17 6.39 1.92
C GLY A 40 9.03 5.42 2.24
N ASP A 41 9.18 4.57 3.26
CA ASP A 41 8.18 3.58 3.69
C ASP A 41 7.48 4.08 4.96
N PHE A 42 6.15 4.12 4.90
CA PHE A 42 5.30 4.67 5.93
C PHE A 42 4.35 3.66 6.56
N GLY A 43 4.44 2.38 6.20
CA GLY A 43 3.69 1.34 6.89
C GLY A 43 3.49 0.11 6.06
N TYR A 44 3.26 -1.01 6.74
CA TYR A 44 3.21 -2.29 6.09
C TYR A 44 2.26 -3.28 6.79
N ARG A 45 1.74 -4.23 6.02
CA ARG A 45 0.92 -5.35 6.49
C ARG A 45 1.26 -6.60 5.68
N TYR A 46 1.63 -7.67 6.35
CA TYR A 46 1.71 -8.98 5.72
C TYR A 46 0.30 -9.57 5.62
N LEU A 47 -0.15 -9.87 4.40
CA LEU A 47 -1.38 -10.63 4.16
C LEU A 47 -1.12 -12.14 4.27
N VAL A 48 0.09 -12.56 3.90
CA VAL A 48 0.63 -13.92 4.07
C VAL A 48 2.09 -13.77 4.48
N ASP A 49 2.52 -14.50 5.50
CA ASP A 49 3.93 -14.64 5.89
C ASP A 49 4.14 -16.00 6.57
N ASP A 50 4.66 -16.97 5.83
CA ASP A 50 5.06 -18.29 6.35
C ASP A 50 6.56 -18.40 6.66
N GLY A 51 7.28 -17.28 6.58
CA GLY A 51 8.69 -17.19 6.93
C GLY A 51 9.67 -17.66 5.85
N VAL A 52 9.28 -18.35 4.77
CA VAL A 52 10.26 -18.90 3.81
C VAL A 52 9.85 -18.77 2.34
N GLU A 53 8.61 -19.09 1.96
CA GLU A 53 8.22 -19.22 0.55
C GLU A 53 7.02 -18.34 0.18
N ARG A 54 6.10 -18.17 1.13
CA ARG A 54 4.83 -17.48 0.93
C ARG A 54 4.83 -16.16 1.64
N ARG A 55 4.99 -15.08 0.88
CA ARG A 55 4.99 -13.73 1.43
C ARG A 55 4.24 -12.77 0.52
N VAL A 56 3.25 -12.11 1.12
CA VAL A 56 2.44 -11.07 0.49
C VAL A 56 2.44 -9.86 1.41
N LEU A 57 2.98 -8.75 0.93
CA LEU A 57 3.24 -7.55 1.70
C LEU A 57 2.52 -6.37 1.05
N LEU A 58 1.57 -5.80 1.77
CA LEU A 58 1.01 -4.49 1.47
C LEU A 58 1.88 -3.44 2.15
N THR A 59 2.30 -2.41 1.42
CA THR A 59 3.15 -1.34 1.96
C THR A 59 2.73 0.02 1.40
N LEU A 60 2.85 1.05 2.23
CA LEU A 60 2.55 2.44 1.93
C LEU A 60 3.86 3.21 1.80
N TRP A 61 4.03 3.90 0.68
CA TRP A 61 5.22 4.67 0.36
C TRP A 61 4.88 6.14 0.15
N ARG A 62 5.87 6.99 0.40
CA ARG A 62 5.94 8.34 -0.19
C ARG A 62 6.84 8.26 -1.42
N ASN A 63 6.23 8.30 -2.61
CA ASN A 63 6.95 8.23 -3.88
C ASN A 63 7.57 9.59 -4.26
N ARG A 64 6.84 10.68 -3.97
CA ARG A 64 7.25 12.08 -4.12
C ARG A 64 6.59 12.93 -3.02
N PRO A 65 6.98 14.20 -2.80
CA PRO A 65 6.40 15.04 -1.75
C PRO A 65 4.86 15.07 -1.73
N ASP A 66 4.23 15.06 -2.91
CA ASP A 66 2.77 15.10 -3.07
C ASP A 66 2.18 13.79 -3.63
N GLU A 67 2.96 12.71 -3.70
CA GLU A 67 2.55 11.43 -4.26
C GLU A 67 2.81 10.30 -3.28
N TRP A 68 1.72 9.68 -2.84
CA TRP A 68 1.72 8.51 -1.98
C TRP A 68 1.35 7.29 -2.80
N MET A 69 1.87 6.13 -2.41
CA MET A 69 1.64 4.91 -3.16
C MET A 69 1.41 3.73 -2.23
N VAL A 70 0.36 2.97 -2.44
CA VAL A 70 0.19 1.66 -1.83
C VAL A 70 0.61 0.61 -2.85
N THR A 71 1.48 -0.32 -2.47
CA THR A 71 1.88 -1.45 -3.32
C THR A 71 1.64 -2.77 -2.63
N LEU A 72 1.17 -3.76 -3.39
CA LEU A 72 1.20 -5.15 -3.01
C LEU A 72 2.41 -5.82 -3.66
N LEU A 73 3.31 -6.31 -2.83
CA LEU A 73 4.43 -7.16 -3.22
C LEU A 73 4.07 -8.60 -2.90
N ALA A 74 4.32 -9.53 -3.81
CA ALA A 74 4.12 -10.97 -3.57
C ALA A 74 5.25 -11.81 -4.16
N THR A 75 5.44 -13.01 -3.62
CA THR A 75 6.16 -14.08 -4.33
C THR A 75 5.24 -14.72 -5.39
N PRO A 76 5.79 -15.28 -6.49
CA PRO A 76 4.96 -15.88 -7.55
C PRO A 76 4.01 -17.00 -7.08
N ALA A 77 4.32 -17.65 -5.96
CA ALA A 77 3.48 -18.71 -5.39
C ALA A 77 2.20 -18.17 -4.71
N ASP A 78 2.13 -16.86 -4.44
CA ASP A 78 1.13 -16.24 -3.56
C ASP A 78 0.52 -14.96 -4.10
N VAL A 79 0.55 -14.81 -5.43
CA VAL A 79 -0.25 -13.78 -6.10
C VAL A 79 -1.72 -14.01 -5.72
N PRO A 80 -2.40 -13.04 -5.11
CA PRO A 80 -3.83 -13.17 -4.87
C PRO A 80 -4.55 -13.37 -6.22
N ASP A 81 -5.65 -14.13 -6.19
CA ASP A 81 -6.48 -14.27 -7.37
C ASP A 81 -7.16 -12.94 -7.75
N GLU A 82 -7.81 -12.91 -8.91
CA GLU A 82 -8.47 -11.72 -9.43
C GLU A 82 -9.52 -11.15 -8.46
N THR A 83 -10.21 -12.01 -7.72
CA THR A 83 -11.20 -11.60 -6.72
C THR A 83 -10.52 -10.89 -5.55
N GLY A 84 -9.45 -11.47 -5.01
CA GLY A 84 -8.67 -10.89 -3.92
C GLY A 84 -8.02 -9.57 -4.31
N LEU A 85 -7.47 -9.46 -5.53
CA LEU A 85 -6.93 -8.20 -6.05
C LEU A 85 -8.01 -7.14 -6.23
N THR A 86 -9.19 -7.51 -6.72
CA THR A 86 -10.32 -6.59 -6.88
C THR A 86 -10.82 -6.06 -5.53
N GLN A 87 -10.92 -6.94 -4.53
CA GLN A 87 -11.30 -6.56 -3.16
C GLN A 87 -10.27 -5.62 -2.54
N LEU A 88 -8.99 -5.96 -2.63
CA LEU A 88 -7.92 -5.13 -2.10
C LEU A 88 -7.87 -3.76 -2.77
N LEU A 89 -8.08 -3.70 -4.09
CA LEU A 89 -8.15 -2.42 -4.80
C LEU A 89 -9.33 -1.56 -4.32
N ALA A 90 -10.49 -2.16 -4.05
CA ALA A 90 -11.63 -1.46 -3.49
C ALA A 90 -11.37 -0.94 -2.07
N GLU A 91 -10.71 -1.73 -1.22
CA GLU A 91 -10.27 -1.32 0.12
C GLU A 91 -9.32 -0.12 0.06
N ILE A 92 -8.31 -0.15 -0.82
CA ILE A 92 -7.36 0.94 -0.99
C ILE A 92 -8.06 2.22 -1.48
N ARG A 93 -8.97 2.11 -2.44
CA ARG A 93 -9.77 3.25 -2.92
C ARG A 93 -10.61 3.86 -1.79
N ALA A 94 -11.29 3.03 -1.00
CA ALA A 94 -12.11 3.50 0.11
C ALA A 94 -11.27 4.17 1.21
N ALA A 95 -10.08 3.62 1.51
CA ALA A 95 -9.13 4.21 2.44
C ALA A 95 -8.62 5.57 1.94
N ALA A 96 -8.21 5.66 0.68
CA ALA A 96 -7.76 6.91 0.05
C ALA A 96 -8.87 7.97 0.09
N GLN A 97 -10.10 7.61 -0.31
CA GLN A 97 -11.23 8.53 -0.30
C GLN A 97 -11.57 9.01 1.12
N SER A 98 -11.56 8.11 2.10
CA SER A 98 -11.82 8.47 3.51
C SER A 98 -10.74 9.38 4.10
N ALA A 99 -9.51 9.28 3.58
CA ALA A 99 -8.39 10.14 3.94
C ALA A 99 -8.36 11.46 3.15
N GLY A 100 -9.32 11.70 2.26
CA GLY A 100 -9.37 12.90 1.41
C GLY A 100 -8.33 12.90 0.27
N LEU A 101 -7.74 11.74 -0.04
CA LEU A 101 -6.80 11.57 -1.13
C LEU A 101 -7.51 11.18 -2.43
N THR A 102 -6.97 11.66 -3.54
CA THR A 102 -7.45 11.30 -4.88
C THR A 102 -6.56 10.20 -5.45
N VAL A 103 -7.15 9.07 -5.83
CA VAL A 103 -6.43 8.04 -6.59
C VAL A 103 -6.10 8.59 -7.98
N THR A 104 -4.82 8.59 -8.34
CA THR A 104 -4.32 9.16 -9.61
C THR A 104 -3.91 8.09 -10.62
N ARG A 105 -3.48 6.91 -10.14
CA ARG A 105 -3.06 5.81 -11.00
C ARG A 105 -3.24 4.48 -10.29
N GLU A 106 -3.61 3.48 -11.06
CA GLU A 106 -3.70 2.09 -10.61
C GLU A 106 -2.99 1.18 -11.60
N GLY A 107 -2.42 0.10 -11.09
CA GLY A 107 -1.76 -0.93 -11.87
C GLY A 107 -1.97 -2.28 -11.21
N VAL A 108 -2.31 -3.29 -12.02
CA VAL A 108 -2.38 -4.68 -11.61
C VAL A 108 -1.59 -5.49 -12.63
N TRP A 109 -0.70 -6.35 -12.15
CA TRP A 109 0.18 -7.16 -12.99
C TRP A 109 0.08 -8.63 -12.59
N PRO A 110 0.13 -9.56 -13.57
CA PRO A 110 0.40 -10.95 -13.26
C PRO A 110 1.84 -11.05 -12.69
N ALA A 111 2.03 -11.83 -11.63
CA ALA A 111 3.39 -12.07 -11.11
C ALA A 111 4.10 -13.23 -11.80
#